data_AF-A0A511XN23-F1
#
_entry.id   AF-A0A511XN23-F1
#
_cell.length_a   1.000
_cell.length_b   1.000
_cell.length_c   1.000
_cell.angle_alpha   90.00
_cell.angle_beta   90.00
_cell.angle_gamma   90.00
#
_symmetry.space_group_name_H-M   'P 1'
#
loop_
_entity.id
_entity.type
_entity.pdbx_description
1 polymer ?
#
loop_
_entity_poly.entity_id
_entity_poly.type
_entity_poly.pdbx_seq_one_letter_code
_entity_poly.pdbx_strand_id
1 'polypeptide(L)'
;MIAVMRCFLPILPLLLPHVAMAASGPSDIVAHASGSAWADVPEDRILVMDLAGGARIVIELAPQFAPVHTGNIIGLARPHRWDGRAIVRVKDNYVVQRAVRDEKAKPPAGIYR
;
A
#
# COMPACT_ATOMS: atom_id res chain seq x y z
N MET A 1 16.57 -69.92 42.26
CA MET A 1 17.12 -68.85 41.40
C MET A 1 16.08 -68.53 40.34
N ILE A 2 15.29 -67.47 40.50
CA ILE A 2 14.27 -67.04 39.52
C ILE A 2 14.59 -65.58 39.15
N ALA A 3 14.96 -65.37 37.89
CA ALA A 3 15.39 -64.09 37.35
C ALA A 3 14.18 -63.23 36.97
N VAL A 4 14.18 -61.98 37.41
CA VAL A 4 13.19 -60.95 37.05
C VAL A 4 13.56 -60.38 35.68
N MET A 5 12.76 -60.70 34.66
CA MET A 5 12.87 -60.11 33.33
C MET A 5 12.07 -58.80 33.28
N ARG A 6 12.77 -57.66 33.38
CA ARG A 6 12.19 -56.33 33.17
C ARG A 6 12.16 -56.02 31.67
N CYS A 7 10.97 -56.11 31.06
CA CYS A 7 10.72 -55.54 29.73
C CYS A 7 10.73 -54.00 29.83
N PHE A 8 11.81 -53.37 29.39
CA PHE A 8 11.83 -51.94 29.07
C PHE A 8 11.40 -51.76 27.61
N LEU A 9 10.21 -51.21 27.37
CA LEU A 9 9.87 -50.60 26.08
C LEU A 9 10.61 -49.25 25.98
N PRO A 10 11.42 -48.99 24.93
CA PRO A 10 11.87 -47.64 24.66
C PRO A 10 10.72 -46.85 24.03
N ILE A 11 10.24 -45.83 24.74
CA ILE A 11 9.41 -44.76 24.18
C ILE A 11 10.30 -43.98 23.20
N LEU A 12 10.09 -44.22 21.91
CA LEU A 12 10.72 -43.54 20.77
C LEU A 12 10.17 -42.08 20.68
N PRO A 13 10.99 -41.06 20.41
CA PRO A 13 10.80 -39.72 20.96
C PRO A 13 9.66 -38.94 20.30
N LEU A 14 8.76 -38.41 21.13
CA LEU A 14 7.76 -37.39 20.78
C LEU A 14 8.38 -35.98 20.87
N LEU A 15 9.58 -35.82 20.33
CA LEU A 15 10.41 -34.60 20.39
C LEU A 15 11.01 -34.33 19.00
N LEU A 16 10.15 -34.14 17.99
CA LEU A 16 10.59 -33.35 16.84
C LEU A 16 10.49 -31.88 17.26
N PRO A 17 11.60 -31.14 17.37
CA PRO A 17 11.53 -29.71 17.59
C PRO A 17 10.73 -29.11 16.44
N HIS A 18 9.67 -28.37 16.77
CA HIS A 18 8.99 -27.53 15.79
C HIS A 18 9.96 -26.41 15.43
N VAL A 19 10.76 -26.62 14.39
CA VAL A 19 11.59 -25.56 13.82
C VAL A 19 10.62 -24.55 13.23
N ALA A 20 10.38 -23.46 13.96
CA ALA A 20 9.65 -22.32 13.43
C ALA A 20 10.46 -21.76 12.26
N MET A 21 9.97 -21.97 11.05
CA MET A 21 10.59 -21.41 9.86
C MET A 21 10.42 -19.90 9.95
N ALA A 22 11.54 -19.17 9.99
CA ALA A 22 11.50 -17.71 10.05
C ALA A 22 10.68 -17.21 8.85
N ALA A 23 9.66 -16.38 9.13
CA ALA A 23 8.86 -15.79 8.06
C ALA A 23 9.77 -14.92 7.18
N SER A 24 9.64 -15.06 5.86
CA SER A 24 10.39 -14.25 4.91
C SER A 24 10.16 -12.75 5.16
N GLY A 25 11.21 -11.95 5.00
CA GLY A 25 11.08 -10.50 5.06
C GLY A 25 10.25 -9.96 3.89
N PRO A 26 9.66 -8.76 4.00
CA PRO A 26 8.88 -8.17 2.91
C PRO A 26 9.63 -8.12 1.58
N SER A 27 10.92 -7.77 1.60
CA SER A 27 11.78 -7.75 0.41
C SER A 27 11.94 -9.13 -0.23
N ASP A 28 12.10 -10.19 0.58
CA ASP A 28 12.23 -11.56 0.08
C ASP A 28 10.92 -12.04 -0.54
N ILE A 29 9.78 -11.69 0.07
CA ILE A 29 8.43 -12.00 -0.46
C ILE A 29 8.26 -11.37 -1.84
N VAL A 30 8.59 -10.09 -1.99
CA VAL A 30 8.49 -9.39 -3.28
C VAL A 30 9.43 -9.99 -4.32
N ALA A 31 10.67 -10.31 -3.94
CA ALA A 31 11.67 -10.87 -4.85
C ALA A 31 11.30 -12.26 -5.39
N HIS A 32 10.49 -13.02 -4.66
CA HIS A 32 10.08 -14.39 -5.01
C HIS A 32 8.61 -14.50 -5.43
N ALA A 33 7.91 -13.36 -5.53
CA ALA A 33 6.51 -13.33 -5.95
C ALA A 33 6.37 -13.80 -7.40
N SER A 34 5.43 -14.73 -7.64
CA SER A 34 5.09 -15.14 -9.01
C SER A 34 4.44 -13.99 -9.77
N GLY A 35 4.48 -14.03 -11.11
CA GLY A 35 3.81 -13.02 -11.95
C GLY A 35 2.32 -12.86 -11.62
N SER A 36 1.63 -13.94 -11.23
CA SER A 36 0.21 -13.91 -10.84
C SER A 36 -0.08 -13.20 -9.51
N ALA A 37 0.94 -12.90 -8.70
CA ALA A 37 0.80 -12.11 -7.48
C ALA A 37 0.75 -10.60 -7.76
N TRP A 38 1.11 -10.20 -8.98
CA TRP A 38 1.07 -8.82 -9.43
C TRP A 38 -0.24 -8.54 -10.18
N ALA A 39 -0.72 -7.32 -10.09
CA ALA A 39 -1.86 -6.84 -10.85
C ALA A 39 -1.52 -5.49 -11.47
N ASP A 40 -1.98 -5.29 -12.71
CA ASP A 40 -1.88 -3.98 -13.35
C ASP A 40 -2.83 -3.00 -12.69
N VAL A 41 -2.38 -1.76 -12.52
CA VAL A 41 -3.23 -0.66 -12.04
C VAL A 41 -3.98 -0.07 -13.23
N PRO A 42 -5.32 -0.04 -13.21
CA PRO A 42 -6.11 0.60 -14.27
C PRO A 42 -5.71 2.06 -14.47
N GLU A 43 -5.52 2.49 -15.72
CA GLU A 43 -5.07 3.85 -16.05
C GLU A 43 -5.99 4.94 -15.50
N ASP A 44 -7.30 4.66 -15.45
CA ASP A 44 -8.31 5.59 -14.92
C ASP A 44 -8.23 5.79 -13.39
N ARG A 45 -7.37 5.02 -12.71
CA ARG A 45 -7.04 5.15 -11.29
C ARG A 45 -5.67 5.77 -11.06
N ILE A 46 -4.96 6.21 -12.09
CA ILE A 46 -3.63 6.78 -11.93
C ILE A 46 -3.71 8.31 -12.01
N LEU A 47 -3.36 8.98 -10.90
CA LEU A 47 -3.08 10.41 -10.89
C LEU A 47 -1.58 10.63 -11.07
N VAL A 48 -1.21 11.33 -12.14
CA VAL A 48 0.17 11.75 -12.40
C VAL A 48 0.30 13.24 -12.09
N MET A 49 1.30 13.59 -11.29
CA MET A 49 1.62 14.97 -10.93
C MET A 49 3.07 15.27 -11.24
N ASP A 50 3.28 16.17 -12.19
CA ASP A 50 4.61 16.69 -12.51
C ASP A 50 4.93 17.90 -11.62
N LEU A 51 6.11 17.86 -11.01
CA LEU A 51 6.62 18.92 -10.14
C LEU A 51 7.62 19.80 -10.89
N ALA A 52 7.80 21.01 -10.37
CA ALA A 52 8.92 21.85 -10.79
C ALA A 52 10.25 21.10 -10.58
N GLY A 53 11.16 21.18 -11.55
CA GLY A 53 12.43 20.44 -11.54
C GLY A 53 12.37 19.05 -12.17
N GLY A 54 11.22 18.64 -12.75
CA GLY A 54 11.10 17.42 -13.55
C GLY A 54 10.82 16.14 -12.77
N ALA A 55 10.66 16.23 -11.44
CA ALA A 55 10.21 15.10 -10.64
C ALA A 55 8.73 14.77 -10.90
N ARG A 56 8.38 13.48 -10.84
CA ARG A 56 7.02 12.98 -11.06
C ARG A 56 6.53 12.17 -9.86
N ILE A 57 5.32 12.49 -9.41
CA ILE A 57 4.57 11.70 -8.43
C ILE A 57 3.49 10.92 -9.19
N VAL A 58 3.35 9.64 -8.86
CA VAL A 58 2.29 8.77 -9.37
C VAL A 58 1.50 8.24 -8.17
N ILE A 59 0.19 8.42 -8.18
CA ILE A 59 -0.70 8.00 -7.09
C ILE A 59 -1.78 7.11 -7.68
N GLU A 60 -1.90 5.88 -7.18
CA GLU A 60 -3.08 5.05 -7.42
C GLU A 60 -4.24 5.53 -6.55
N LEU A 61 -5.39 5.74 -7.18
CA LEU A 61 -6.65 6.08 -6.53
C LEU A 61 -7.37 4.79 -6.12
N ALA A 62 -8.00 4.80 -4.94
CA ALA A 62 -8.67 3.63 -4.36
C ALA A 62 -10.21 3.81 -4.33
N PRO A 63 -10.91 3.72 -5.49
CA PRO A 63 -12.35 3.91 -5.55
C PRO A 63 -13.13 2.84 -4.76
N GLN A 64 -12.56 1.65 -4.58
CA GLN A 64 -13.14 0.59 -3.75
C GLN A 64 -13.24 0.95 -2.27
N PHE A 65 -12.41 1.91 -1.81
CA PHE A 65 -12.38 2.34 -0.41
C PHE A 65 -13.04 3.71 -0.23
N ALA A 66 -12.72 4.66 -1.11
CA ALA A 66 -13.22 6.03 -1.02
C ALA A 66 -13.75 6.51 -2.39
N PRO A 67 -14.91 6.00 -2.84
CA PRO A 67 -15.42 6.26 -4.18
C PRO A 67 -15.70 7.74 -4.41
N VAL A 68 -16.32 8.41 -3.43
CA VAL A 68 -16.59 9.86 -3.48
C VAL A 68 -15.30 10.67 -3.57
N HIS A 69 -14.32 10.39 -2.71
CA HIS A 69 -13.05 11.12 -2.71
C HIS A 69 -12.28 10.93 -4.02
N THR A 70 -12.29 9.71 -4.55
CA THR A 70 -11.68 9.39 -5.85
C THR A 70 -12.35 10.20 -6.96
N GLY A 71 -13.69 10.23 -7.00
CA GLY A 71 -14.45 11.04 -7.96
C GLY A 71 -14.12 12.54 -7.87
N ASN A 72 -13.98 13.06 -6.65
CA ASN A 72 -13.61 14.46 -6.41
C ASN A 72 -12.18 14.77 -6.89
N ILE A 73 -11.22 13.89 -6.62
CA ILE A 73 -9.84 14.04 -7.11
C ILE A 73 -9.82 14.07 -8.64
N ILE A 74 -10.53 13.14 -9.30
CA ILE A 74 -10.65 13.11 -10.76
C ILE A 74 -11.28 14.41 -11.28
N GLY A 75 -12.36 14.88 -10.65
CA GLY A 75 -13.04 16.12 -11.00
C GLY A 75 -12.17 17.37 -10.87
N LEU A 76 -11.18 17.37 -9.98
CA LEU A 76 -10.19 18.43 -9.84
C LEU A 76 -8.99 18.27 -10.80
N ALA A 77 -8.60 17.02 -11.09
CA ALA A 77 -7.46 16.70 -11.95
C ALA A 77 -7.75 17.01 -13.43
N ARG A 78 -8.93 16.63 -13.95
CA ARG A 78 -9.30 16.84 -15.36
C ARG A 78 -9.21 18.31 -15.82
N PRO A 79 -9.66 19.30 -15.04
CA PRO A 79 -9.46 20.71 -15.36
C PRO A 79 -8.14 21.29 -14.83
N HIS A 80 -7.14 20.47 -14.53
CA HIS A 80 -5.78 20.90 -14.17
C HIS A 80 -5.72 21.89 -12.97
N ARG A 81 -6.58 21.70 -11.95
CA ARG A 81 -6.76 22.68 -10.87
C ARG A 81 -5.53 22.85 -9.96
N TRP A 82 -4.57 21.94 -10.05
CA TRP A 82 -3.33 21.96 -9.29
C TRP A 82 -2.11 22.44 -10.11
N ASP A 83 -2.25 22.65 -11.41
CA ASP A 83 -1.11 23.00 -12.27
C ASP A 83 -0.61 24.42 -11.97
N GLY A 84 0.71 24.59 -11.93
CA GLY A 84 1.36 25.85 -11.56
C GLY A 84 1.15 26.28 -10.10
N ARG A 85 0.72 25.39 -9.21
CA ARG A 85 0.45 25.69 -7.79
C ARG A 85 1.57 25.27 -6.85
N ALA A 86 1.77 26.04 -5.79
CA ALA A 86 2.73 25.71 -4.74
C ALA A 86 2.25 24.54 -3.86
N ILE A 87 3.22 23.75 -3.39
CA ILE A 87 3.07 22.99 -2.15
C ILE A 87 3.02 24.03 -1.03
N VAL A 88 1.94 24.03 -0.25
CA VAL A 88 1.68 25.10 0.73
C VAL A 88 2.20 24.75 2.13
N ARG A 89 2.45 23.47 2.39
CA ARG A 89 3.00 23.02 3.66
C ARG A 89 3.80 21.75 3.46
N VAL A 90 4.99 21.73 4.05
CA VAL A 90 5.83 20.55 4.18
C VAL A 90 6.16 20.40 5.66
N LYS A 91 5.85 19.24 6.23
CA LYS A 91 6.31 18.88 7.57
C LYS A 91 7.06 17.57 7.47
N ASP A 92 8.33 17.64 7.85
CA ASP A 92 9.21 16.48 7.85
C ASP A 92 8.63 15.33 8.67
N ASN A 93 8.80 14.11 8.16
CA ASN A 93 8.27 12.88 8.75
C ASN A 93 6.78 12.94 9.12
N TYR A 94 6.00 13.73 8.38
CA TYR A 94 4.56 13.85 8.59
C TYR A 94 3.79 13.96 7.27
N VAL A 95 3.62 15.16 6.71
CA VAL A 95 2.81 15.34 5.48
C VAL A 95 3.30 16.49 4.61
N VAL A 96 3.02 16.34 3.32
CA VAL A 96 3.06 17.40 2.31
C VAL A 96 1.62 17.75 1.94
N GLN A 97 1.27 19.03 1.98
CA GLN A 97 -0.06 19.51 1.63
C GLN A 97 -0.01 20.44 0.43
N ARG A 98 -0.98 20.26 -0.48
CA ARG A 98 -1.15 21.08 -1.68
C ARG A 98 -2.51 21.76 -1.66
N ALA A 99 -2.54 23.00 -2.16
CA ALA A 99 -3.78 23.75 -2.36
C ALA A 99 -4.19 23.73 -3.83
N VAL A 100 -5.51 23.67 -4.08
CA VAL A 100 -6.10 23.90 -5.40
C VAL A 100 -6.02 25.39 -5.79
N ARG A 101 -6.18 25.67 -7.08
CA ARG A 101 -6.42 27.04 -7.55
C ARG A 101 -7.72 27.59 -6.98
N ASP A 102 -7.62 28.79 -6.40
CA ASP A 102 -8.69 29.57 -5.80
C ASP A 102 -9.49 28.78 -4.78
N GLU A 103 -8.86 28.49 -3.63
CA GLU A 103 -9.45 27.71 -2.53
C GLU A 103 -10.80 28.26 -2.04
N LYS A 104 -11.01 29.58 -2.14
CA LYS A 104 -12.27 30.23 -1.80
C LYS A 104 -13.34 30.14 -2.91
N ALA A 105 -12.97 29.68 -4.10
CA ALA A 105 -13.91 29.53 -5.21
C ALA A 105 -14.89 28.40 -4.91
N LYS A 106 -16.14 28.58 -5.35
CA LYS A 106 -17.13 27.53 -5.25
C LYS A 106 -16.60 26.27 -5.95
N PRO A 107 -16.66 25.10 -5.29
CA PRO A 107 -16.29 23.86 -5.92
C PRO A 107 -17.04 23.62 -7.22
N PRO A 108 -16.42 22.96 -8.21
CA PRO A 108 -17.14 22.51 -9.39
C PRO A 108 -18.39 21.71 -9.00
N ALA A 109 -19.45 21.83 -9.81
CA ALA A 109 -20.68 21.09 -9.57
C ALA A 109 -20.37 19.58 -9.51
N GLY A 110 -20.84 18.90 -8.46
CA GLY A 110 -20.60 17.47 -8.26
C GLY A 110 -19.37 17.10 -7.42
N ILE A 111 -18.55 18.06 -6.96
CA ILE A 111 -17.33 17.77 -6.14
C ILE A 111 -17.62 17.56 -4.64
N TYR A 112 -18.88 17.61 -4.21
CA TYR A 112 -19.25 17.24 -2.84
C TYR A 112 -20.64 16.58 -2.82
N ARG A 113 -20.66 15.25 -2.68
CA ARG A 113 -21.76 14.43 -2.16
C ARG A 113 -21.16 13.24 -1.41
#